data_AF-A0A484LHZ7-F1
#
_entry.id   AF-A0A484LHZ7-F1
#
_cell.length_a   1.000
_cell.length_b   1.000
_cell.length_c   1.000
_cell.angle_alpha   90.00
_cell.angle_beta   90.00
_cell.angle_gamma   90.00
#
_symmetry.space_group_name_H-M   'P 1'
#
loop_
_entity.id
_entity.type
_entity.pdbx_description
1 polymer ?
#
loop_
_entity_poly.entity_id
_entity_poly.type
_entity_poly.pdbx_seq_one_letter_code
_entity_poly.pdbx_strand_id
1 'polypeptide(L)'
;MEMKLGACLKSNFNQTSLFLCQPINCQNTGYRRSCLSSTSTAHTSVRCRATAEMHIKNSSFGTVEKVKTSADNSFDLALSSLTALCPLDGRYRDKVKDLAPFMSEYGLIRFRVLVEVKWLLKLSEVPEIPEVPNFSPRAKSFLHGLIDGFSLDDAMEVKEIEKVTNHDVKAVEYFLKQRCQSHEEISKVLEFFHFACTSEDINNLAHALMLKEAINSVILPVMDELITAITNIATQTAHVPMLSRTHGQLHQQR
;
A
#
# COMPACT_ATOMS: atom_id res chain seq x y z
N MET A 1 -20.04 45.89 16.18
CA MET A 1 -20.22 44.73 17.09
C MET A 1 -20.07 43.49 16.23
N GLU A 2 -18.85 43.26 15.75
CA GLU A 2 -17.81 42.39 16.33
C GLU A 2 -17.97 40.92 15.91
N MET A 3 -16.93 40.46 15.22
CA MET A 3 -16.67 39.11 14.73
C MET A 3 -16.40 38.14 15.90
N LYS A 4 -16.50 36.82 15.62
CA LYS A 4 -15.35 35.92 15.81
C LYS A 4 -15.47 34.59 15.04
N LEU A 5 -14.35 34.26 14.40
CA LEU A 5 -13.96 33.00 13.75
C LEU A 5 -13.63 31.88 14.76
N GLY A 6 -13.57 30.63 14.25
CA GLY A 6 -12.65 29.57 14.69
C GLY A 6 -13.33 28.21 14.87
N ALA A 7 -12.78 27.06 14.45
CA ALA A 7 -11.40 26.76 14.11
C ALA A 7 -11.28 25.56 13.14
N CYS A 8 -10.27 25.67 12.30
CA CYS A 8 -9.65 24.67 11.43
C CYS A 8 -8.79 23.71 12.27
N LEU A 9 -8.95 22.40 12.11
CA LEU A 9 -8.10 21.40 12.73
C LEU A 9 -6.74 21.36 12.03
N LYS A 10 -5.73 21.95 12.66
CA LYS A 10 -4.32 21.71 12.35
C LYS A 10 -3.86 20.47 13.11
N SER A 11 -3.49 19.40 12.40
CA SER A 11 -2.76 18.27 12.98
C SER A 11 -1.28 18.64 13.09
N ASN A 12 -0.83 19.00 14.29
CA ASN A 12 0.58 19.13 14.63
C ASN A 12 1.18 17.74 14.86
N PHE A 13 1.96 17.22 13.91
CA PHE A 13 2.88 16.11 14.15
C PHE A 13 4.17 16.67 14.74
N ASN A 14 4.32 16.59 16.06
CA ASN A 14 5.61 16.67 16.74
C ASN A 14 5.48 16.10 18.15
N GLN A 15 5.71 14.79 18.30
CA GLN A 15 6.36 14.25 19.51
C GLN A 15 6.83 12.82 19.26
N THR A 16 8.13 12.69 19.04
CA THR A 16 8.90 11.46 19.19
C THR A 16 8.97 11.10 20.68
N SER A 17 8.29 10.03 21.09
CA SER A 17 8.62 9.34 22.34
C SER A 17 9.21 7.97 22.00
N LEU A 18 10.47 7.79 22.40
CA LEU A 18 11.18 6.52 22.39
C LEU A 18 10.51 5.57 23.39
N PHE A 19 9.85 4.53 22.90
CA PHE A 19 9.55 3.35 23.71
C PHE A 19 10.43 2.19 23.25
N LEU A 20 11.42 1.86 24.09
CA LEU A 20 12.17 0.62 24.00
C LEU A 20 11.23 -0.56 24.26
N CYS A 21 11.03 -1.42 23.27
CA CYS A 21 10.46 -2.75 23.47
C CYS A 21 11.61 -3.75 23.65
N GLN A 22 11.74 -4.32 24.84
CA GLN A 22 12.63 -5.46 25.09
C GLN A 22 12.03 -6.75 24.52
N PRO A 23 12.85 -7.71 24.04
CA PRO A 23 12.35 -8.96 23.46
C PRO A 23 11.87 -9.95 24.52
N ILE A 24 10.68 -10.52 24.29
CA ILE A 24 10.13 -11.63 25.06
C ILE A 24 10.81 -12.93 24.61
N ASN A 25 11.42 -13.60 25.58
CA ASN A 25 12.11 -14.87 25.49
C ASN A 25 11.10 -16.03 25.43
N CYS A 26 11.05 -16.79 24.33
CA CYS A 26 10.20 -17.99 24.22
C CYS A 26 11.08 -19.25 24.21
N GLN A 27 11.08 -19.96 25.34
CA GLN A 27 11.79 -21.22 25.52
C GLN A 27 11.04 -22.39 24.86
N ASN A 28 11.73 -23.03 23.92
CA ASN A 28 11.95 -24.48 23.81
C ASN A 28 10.93 -25.43 24.49
N THR A 29 10.12 -26.12 23.67
CA THR A 29 9.65 -27.48 23.99
C THR A 29 9.92 -28.38 22.79
N GLY A 30 10.84 -29.32 22.99
CA GLY A 30 11.31 -30.23 21.95
C GLY A 30 10.35 -31.39 21.66
N TYR A 31 10.39 -31.84 20.41
CA TYR A 31 10.06 -33.21 20.07
C TYR A 31 11.07 -33.70 19.03
N ARG A 32 12.02 -34.52 19.48
CA ARG A 32 12.91 -35.32 18.63
C ARG A 32 12.15 -36.55 18.14
N ARG A 33 12.25 -36.87 16.85
CA ARG A 33 12.35 -38.26 16.39
C ARG A 33 13.32 -38.37 15.22
N SER A 34 13.94 -39.54 15.17
CA SER A 34 15.23 -39.90 14.62
C SER A 34 15.22 -40.30 13.14
N CYS A 35 16.42 -40.21 12.58
CA CYS A 35 16.90 -40.68 11.28
C CYS A 35 16.50 -42.11 10.90
N LEU A 36 16.33 -42.34 9.59
CA LEU A 36 16.69 -43.58 8.90
C LEU A 36 17.14 -43.23 7.46
N SER A 37 18.21 -43.88 7.03
CA SER A 37 19.01 -43.63 5.83
C SER A 37 18.55 -44.44 4.61
N SER A 38 18.82 -43.86 3.43
CA SER A 38 19.22 -44.48 2.15
C SER A 38 18.38 -45.61 1.52
N THR A 39 17.91 -45.40 0.30
CA THR A 39 18.43 -46.06 -0.92
C THR A 39 17.77 -45.50 -2.18
N SER A 40 18.56 -45.47 -3.26
CA SER A 40 18.19 -45.05 -4.61
C SER A 40 17.51 -46.20 -5.35
N THR A 41 16.36 -45.97 -5.97
CA THR A 41 15.89 -46.73 -7.14
C THR A 41 15.02 -45.86 -8.02
N ALA A 42 15.41 -45.78 -9.29
CA ALA A 42 14.67 -45.14 -10.37
C ALA A 42 13.37 -45.90 -10.65
N HIS A 43 12.24 -45.19 -10.74
CA HIS A 43 11.01 -45.71 -11.30
C HIS A 43 10.41 -44.74 -12.32
N THR A 44 10.20 -45.33 -13.49
CA THR A 44 9.74 -44.81 -14.77
C THR A 44 8.37 -44.14 -14.65
N SER A 45 8.22 -42.91 -15.18
CA SER A 45 6.94 -42.21 -15.21
C SER A 45 6.01 -42.87 -16.23
N VAL A 46 4.91 -43.47 -15.76
CA VAL A 46 3.81 -43.94 -16.61
C VAL A 46 2.96 -42.73 -17.00
N ARG A 47 3.10 -42.29 -18.25
CA ARG A 47 2.25 -41.28 -18.88
C ARG A 47 0.98 -41.97 -19.41
N CYS A 48 -0.15 -41.84 -18.72
CA CYS A 48 -1.44 -42.19 -19.29
C CYS A 48 -1.90 -41.06 -20.23
N ARG A 49 -1.91 -41.36 -21.54
CA ARG A 49 -2.40 -40.49 -22.61
C ARG A 49 -3.82 -40.94 -22.96
N ALA A 50 -4.83 -40.26 -22.45
CA ALA A 50 -6.20 -40.46 -22.89
C ALA A 50 -6.42 -39.64 -24.17
N THR A 51 -6.51 -40.32 -25.31
CA THR A 51 -6.93 -39.74 -26.59
C THR A 51 -8.45 -39.88 -26.68
N ALA A 52 -9.16 -38.76 -26.66
CA ALA A 52 -10.57 -38.72 -27.05
C ALA A 52 -10.65 -38.14 -28.47
N GLU A 53 -11.01 -38.99 -29.43
CA GLU A 53 -11.35 -38.58 -30.79
C GLU A 53 -12.75 -37.96 -30.79
N MET A 54 -12.86 -36.70 -31.20
CA MET A 54 -14.15 -36.04 -31.43
C MET A 54 -14.39 -35.98 -32.95
N HIS A 55 -15.26 -36.87 -33.43
CA HIS A 55 -15.78 -36.85 -34.79
C HIS A 55 -16.66 -35.61 -34.99
N ILE A 56 -16.14 -34.57 -35.65
CA ILE A 56 -16.96 -33.46 -36.15
C ILE A 56 -17.52 -33.87 -37.52
N LYS A 57 -18.84 -34.02 -37.60
CA LYS A 57 -19.56 -34.16 -38.88
C LYS A 57 -19.57 -32.80 -39.57
N ASN A 58 -18.91 -32.71 -40.73
CA ASN A 58 -19.02 -31.54 -41.63
C ASN A 58 -20.43 -31.49 -42.23
N SER A 59 -21.31 -30.69 -41.64
CA SER A 59 -22.55 -30.26 -42.28
C SER A 59 -22.28 -29.02 -43.15
N SER A 60 -22.67 -29.14 -44.41
CA SER A 60 -22.73 -28.13 -45.47
C SER A 60 -22.74 -26.66 -45.01
N PHE A 61 -21.75 -25.93 -45.50
CA PHE A 61 -21.58 -24.49 -45.38
C PHE A 61 -22.72 -23.77 -46.11
N GLY A 62 -23.77 -23.39 -45.37
CA GLY A 62 -24.73 -22.39 -45.82
C GLY A 62 -24.05 -21.02 -45.79
N THR A 63 -24.34 -20.17 -46.78
CA THR A 63 -23.84 -18.80 -46.86
C THR A 63 -24.24 -18.02 -45.62
N VAL A 64 -23.31 -17.88 -44.68
CA VAL A 64 -23.44 -16.92 -43.57
C VAL A 64 -23.29 -15.55 -44.17
N GLU A 65 -24.40 -14.80 -44.27
CA GLU A 65 -24.33 -13.37 -44.50
C GLU A 65 -23.41 -12.76 -43.44
N LYS A 66 -22.37 -12.05 -43.89
CA LYS A 66 -21.52 -11.23 -43.02
C LYS A 66 -22.42 -10.27 -42.25
N VAL A 67 -22.75 -10.62 -41.01
CA VAL A 67 -23.12 -9.62 -40.02
C VAL A 67 -21.92 -8.68 -39.93
N LYS A 68 -22.09 -7.48 -40.46
CA LYS A 68 -21.16 -6.38 -40.22
C LYS A 68 -21.23 -6.09 -38.73
N THR A 69 -20.40 -6.76 -37.93
CA THR A 69 -19.99 -6.19 -36.65
C THR A 69 -19.21 -4.94 -37.01
N SER A 70 -19.89 -3.80 -36.90
CA SER A 70 -19.27 -2.48 -36.89
C SER A 70 -18.32 -2.45 -35.69
N ALA A 71 -17.10 -2.92 -35.94
CA ALA A 71 -15.98 -2.89 -35.03
C ALA A 71 -15.42 -1.47 -35.02
N ASP A 72 -16.20 -0.52 -34.50
CA ASP A 72 -15.68 0.76 -34.03
C ASP A 72 -16.71 1.39 -33.08
N ASN A 73 -16.69 0.93 -31.84
CA ASN A 73 -17.33 1.58 -30.70
C ASN A 73 -16.50 1.18 -29.48
N SER A 74 -15.27 1.69 -29.40
CA SER A 74 -14.59 1.74 -28.11
C SER A 74 -15.40 2.70 -27.24
N PHE A 75 -16.28 2.13 -26.40
CA PHE A 75 -16.97 2.90 -25.38
C PHE A 75 -15.92 3.28 -24.34
N ASP A 76 -15.32 4.46 -24.51
CA ASP A 76 -14.45 5.05 -23.49
C ASP A 76 -15.32 5.52 -22.33
N LEU A 77 -15.58 4.61 -21.40
CA LEU A 77 -16.36 4.86 -20.21
C LEU A 77 -15.46 5.50 -19.16
N ALA A 78 -15.71 6.79 -18.87
CA ALA A 78 -15.03 7.48 -17.79
C ALA A 78 -15.19 6.72 -16.45
N LEU A 79 -14.13 6.75 -15.63
CA LEU A 79 -14.15 6.12 -14.32
C LEU A 79 -15.15 6.85 -13.40
N SER A 80 -16.09 6.09 -12.85
CA SER A 80 -17.12 6.53 -11.92
C SER A 80 -17.39 5.40 -10.92
N SER A 81 -18.13 5.67 -9.85
CA SER A 81 -18.52 4.63 -8.90
C SER A 81 -19.33 3.48 -9.55
N LEU A 82 -20.01 3.72 -10.67
CA LEU A 82 -20.83 2.72 -11.37
C LEU A 82 -20.02 1.92 -12.40
N THR A 83 -18.98 2.53 -12.97
CA THR A 83 -18.10 1.92 -13.97
C THR A 83 -16.84 1.27 -13.36
N ALA A 84 -16.58 1.50 -12.06
CA ALA A 84 -15.48 0.88 -11.33
C ALA A 84 -15.61 -0.66 -11.29
N LEU A 85 -14.53 -1.36 -11.65
CA LEU A 85 -14.47 -2.83 -11.61
C LEU A 85 -14.43 -3.36 -10.17
N CYS A 86 -13.65 -2.70 -9.31
CA CYS A 86 -13.54 -3.06 -7.90
C CYS A 86 -14.66 -2.38 -7.10
N PRO A 87 -15.44 -3.12 -6.28
CA PRO A 87 -16.48 -2.51 -5.47
C PRO A 87 -15.92 -1.57 -4.40
N LEU A 88 -14.65 -1.73 -4.00
CA LEU A 88 -13.98 -0.81 -3.06
C LEU A 88 -13.81 0.60 -3.63
N ASP A 89 -13.67 0.71 -4.96
CA ASP A 89 -13.57 2.00 -5.66
C ASP A 89 -14.90 2.50 -6.20
N GLY A 90 -15.97 1.70 -6.05
CA GLY A 90 -17.34 2.05 -6.43
C GLY A 90 -18.29 1.95 -5.25
N ARG A 91 -19.09 0.87 -5.22
CA ARG A 91 -20.17 0.66 -4.24
C ARG A 91 -19.79 0.94 -2.78
N TYR A 92 -18.57 0.60 -2.37
CA TYR A 92 -18.10 0.73 -1.00
C TYR A 92 -17.11 1.87 -0.81
N ARG A 93 -16.92 2.76 -1.80
CA ARG A 93 -15.93 3.84 -1.74
C ARG A 93 -16.12 4.72 -0.52
N ASP A 94 -17.36 5.07 -0.18
CA ASP A 94 -17.66 5.88 1.00
C ASP A 94 -17.26 5.23 2.34
N LYS A 95 -17.06 3.91 2.36
CA LYS A 95 -16.63 3.16 3.55
C LYS A 95 -15.11 3.03 3.67
N VAL A 96 -14.36 3.20 2.58
CA VAL A 96 -12.92 2.93 2.53
C VAL A 96 -12.09 4.08 1.97
N LYS A 97 -12.71 5.20 1.57
CA LYS A 97 -12.04 6.36 0.95
C LYS A 97 -10.89 6.92 1.80
N ASP A 98 -10.96 6.78 3.11
CA ASP A 98 -9.93 7.27 4.03
C ASP A 98 -8.62 6.46 3.95
N LEU A 99 -8.66 5.26 3.34
CA LEU A 99 -7.46 4.49 3.00
C LEU A 99 -6.76 5.02 1.73
N ALA A 100 -7.45 5.77 0.87
CA ALA A 100 -6.91 6.19 -0.42
C ALA A 100 -5.60 7.01 -0.33
N PRO A 101 -5.38 7.91 0.65
CA PRO A 101 -4.10 8.61 0.80
C PRO A 101 -2.89 7.69 1.07
N PHE A 102 -3.13 6.44 1.46
CA PHE A 102 -2.09 5.47 1.83
C PHE A 102 -2.02 4.29 0.86
N MET A 103 -3.17 3.74 0.46
CA MET A 103 -3.31 2.46 -0.24
C MET A 103 -3.69 2.62 -1.71
N SER A 104 -3.30 3.73 -2.33
CA SER A 104 -3.50 3.99 -3.76
C SER A 104 -2.16 4.22 -4.45
N GLU A 105 -2.17 4.31 -5.78
CA GLU A 105 -0.99 4.72 -6.58
C GLU A 105 -0.45 6.08 -6.11
N TYR A 106 -1.33 7.04 -5.81
CA TYR A 106 -0.95 8.32 -5.21
C TYR A 106 -0.21 8.12 -3.88
N GLY A 107 -0.74 7.25 -3.01
CA GLY A 107 -0.10 6.90 -1.74
C GLY A 107 1.29 6.29 -1.97
N LEU A 108 1.41 5.34 -2.88
CA LEU A 108 2.68 4.69 -3.22
C LEU A 108 3.72 5.69 -3.70
N ILE A 109 3.37 6.58 -4.64
CA ILE A 109 4.27 7.63 -5.13
C ILE A 109 4.69 8.56 -3.99
N ARG A 110 3.73 9.03 -3.18
CA ARG A 110 4.00 9.91 -2.03
C ARG A 110 4.99 9.28 -1.05
N PHE A 111 4.82 8.00 -0.71
CA PHE A 111 5.73 7.32 0.21
C PHE A 111 7.09 7.02 -0.42
N ARG A 112 7.18 6.77 -1.72
CA ARG A 112 8.47 6.67 -2.43
C ARG A 112 9.23 7.99 -2.40
N VAL A 113 8.55 9.11 -2.68
CA VAL A 113 9.11 10.47 -2.54
C VAL A 113 9.62 10.71 -1.11
N LEU A 114 8.83 10.33 -0.10
CA LEU A 114 9.23 10.44 1.30
C LEU A 114 10.53 9.66 1.56
N VAL A 115 10.62 8.41 1.13
CA VAL A 115 11.79 7.54 1.36
C VAL A 115 13.03 8.12 0.67
N GLU A 116 12.93 8.52 -0.60
CA GLU A 116 14.04 9.13 -1.35
C GLU A 116 14.56 10.42 -0.70
N VAL A 117 13.65 11.31 -0.29
CA VAL A 117 14.04 12.56 0.38
C VAL A 117 14.70 12.26 1.73
N LYS A 118 14.15 11.33 2.51
CA LYS A 118 14.74 10.92 3.80
C LYS A 118 16.09 10.23 3.60
N TRP A 119 16.28 9.50 2.52
CA TRP A 119 17.56 8.89 2.17
C TRP A 119 18.62 9.95 1.88
N LEU A 120 18.34 10.94 1.03
CA LEU A 120 19.27 12.03 0.75
C LEU A 120 19.62 12.84 2.00
N LEU A 121 18.62 13.14 2.84
CA LEU A 121 18.85 13.78 4.15
C LEU A 121 19.78 12.92 5.00
N LYS A 122 19.58 11.61 5.03
CA LYS A 122 20.41 10.70 5.82
C LYS A 122 21.85 10.67 5.31
N LEU A 123 22.07 10.65 3.99
CA LEU A 123 23.41 10.72 3.40
C LEU A 123 24.15 11.99 3.83
N SER A 124 23.46 13.14 3.86
CA SER A 124 24.06 14.41 4.30
C SER A 124 24.51 14.43 5.77
N GLU A 125 23.98 13.52 6.59
CA GLU A 125 24.30 13.41 8.02
C GLU A 125 25.48 12.47 8.30
N VAL A 126 26.02 11.80 7.28
CA VAL A 126 27.14 10.84 7.40
C VAL A 126 28.45 11.56 7.07
N PRO A 127 29.32 11.85 8.07
CA PRO A 127 30.56 12.59 7.85
C PRO A 127 31.54 11.92 6.88
N GLU A 128 31.44 10.60 6.73
CA GLU A 128 32.28 9.79 5.84
C GLU A 128 31.94 9.95 4.35
N ILE A 129 30.85 10.64 4.00
CA ILE A 129 30.43 10.92 2.62
C ILE A 129 30.62 12.43 2.34
N PRO A 130 31.85 12.90 2.08
CA PRO A 130 32.15 14.32 1.91
C PRO A 130 31.48 14.95 0.68
N GLU A 131 31.09 14.15 -0.31
CA GLU A 131 30.39 14.59 -1.51
C GLU A 131 28.97 15.10 -1.22
N VAL A 132 28.36 14.67 -0.11
CA VAL A 132 27.05 15.13 0.35
C VAL A 132 27.21 15.83 1.70
N PRO A 133 27.56 17.13 1.72
CA PRO A 133 27.74 17.85 2.96
C PRO A 133 26.41 18.00 3.72
N ASN A 134 26.49 18.11 5.04
CA ASN A 134 25.31 18.32 5.89
C ASN A 134 24.57 19.59 5.48
N PHE A 135 23.29 19.43 5.19
CA PHE A 135 22.45 20.51 4.70
C PHE A 135 22.18 21.57 5.75
N SER A 136 22.09 22.83 5.32
CA SER A 136 21.63 23.92 6.17
C SER A 136 20.19 23.68 6.65
N PRO A 137 19.75 24.36 7.74
CA PRO A 137 18.35 24.31 8.16
C PRO A 137 17.37 24.70 7.05
N ARG A 138 17.77 25.63 6.16
CA ARG A 138 16.95 26.06 5.02
C ARG A 138 16.76 24.92 4.00
N ALA A 139 17.84 24.23 3.64
CA ALA A 139 17.78 23.09 2.74
C ALA A 139 16.97 21.92 3.34
N LYS A 140 17.14 21.64 4.65
CA LYS A 140 16.34 20.62 5.35
C LYS A 140 14.85 20.96 5.36
N SER A 141 14.50 22.22 5.64
CA SER A 141 13.11 22.69 5.59
C SER A 141 12.51 22.60 4.19
N PHE A 142 13.29 22.91 3.14
CA PHE A 142 12.84 22.75 1.76
C PHE A 142 12.52 21.28 1.44
N LEU A 143 13.43 20.36 1.76
CA LEU A 143 13.24 18.92 1.54
C LEU A 143 12.05 18.37 2.33
N HIS A 144 11.86 18.77 3.58
CA HIS A 144 10.66 18.42 4.34
C HIS A 144 9.38 18.98 3.72
N GLY A 145 9.43 20.20 3.17
CA GLY A 145 8.32 20.80 2.45
C GLY A 145 7.88 20.00 1.22
N LEU A 146 8.79 19.31 0.52
CA LEU A 146 8.45 18.41 -0.58
C LEU A 146 7.63 17.20 -0.11
N ILE A 147 7.86 16.73 1.13
CA ILE A 147 7.13 15.60 1.70
C ILE A 147 5.76 16.08 2.22
N ASP A 148 5.76 17.13 3.02
CA ASP A 148 4.57 17.63 3.73
C ASP A 148 3.57 18.29 2.77
N GLY A 149 4.07 18.91 1.70
CA GLY A 149 3.30 19.60 0.67
C GLY A 149 2.99 18.75 -0.56
N PHE A 150 3.31 17.45 -0.56
CA PHE A 150 3.09 16.59 -1.73
C PHE A 150 1.61 16.53 -2.10
N SER A 151 1.32 16.76 -3.38
CA SER A 151 -0.02 16.97 -3.92
C SER A 151 -0.38 16.00 -5.05
N LEU A 152 -1.66 16.00 -5.45
CA LEU A 152 -2.12 15.18 -6.57
C LEU A 152 -1.46 15.60 -7.89
N ASP A 153 -1.21 16.91 -8.08
CA ASP A 153 -0.54 17.44 -9.27
C ASP A 153 0.91 16.95 -9.34
N ASP A 154 1.60 16.84 -8.19
CA ASP A 154 2.95 16.27 -8.13
C ASP A 154 2.94 14.78 -8.52
N ALA A 155 1.96 14.01 -8.04
CA ALA A 155 1.82 12.61 -8.44
C ALA A 155 1.53 12.46 -9.95
N MET A 156 0.74 13.37 -10.54
CA MET A 156 0.53 13.42 -11.99
C MET A 156 1.82 13.72 -12.74
N GLU A 157 2.63 14.68 -12.26
CA GLU A 157 3.95 14.98 -12.84
C GLU A 157 4.86 13.74 -12.85
N VAL A 158 4.88 12.97 -11.74
CA VAL A 158 5.61 11.69 -11.69
C VAL A 158 5.09 10.71 -12.77
N LYS A 159 3.77 10.58 -12.95
CA LYS A 159 3.21 9.71 -14.00
C LYS A 159 3.55 10.20 -15.41
N GLU A 160 3.64 11.51 -15.65
CA GLU A 160 4.08 12.04 -16.95
C GLU A 160 5.55 11.69 -17.23
N ILE A 161 6.41 11.76 -16.22
CA ILE A 161 7.81 11.33 -16.34
C ILE A 161 7.88 9.82 -16.56
N GLU A 162 7.04 9.03 -15.89
CA GLU A 162 6.97 7.58 -16.03
C GLU A 162 6.63 7.13 -17.45
N LYS A 163 5.80 7.89 -18.19
CA LYS A 163 5.53 7.58 -19.61
C LYS A 163 6.80 7.56 -20.46
N VAL A 164 7.81 8.33 -20.08
CA VAL A 164 9.10 8.39 -20.78
C VAL A 164 10.08 7.34 -20.23
N THR A 165 10.16 7.19 -18.91
CA THR A 165 11.12 6.26 -18.28
C THR A 165 10.67 4.80 -18.35
N ASN A 166 9.36 4.55 -18.48
CA ASN A 166 8.71 3.25 -18.32
C ASN A 166 9.13 2.53 -17.02
N HIS A 167 9.41 3.31 -15.97
CA HIS A 167 9.83 2.84 -14.66
C HIS A 167 9.45 3.85 -13.58
N ASP A 168 8.61 3.40 -12.65
CA ASP A 168 8.00 4.18 -11.57
C ASP A 168 8.99 4.81 -10.58
N VAL A 169 9.90 4.03 -9.98
CA VAL A 169 10.91 4.55 -9.03
C VAL A 169 11.86 5.51 -9.73
N LYS A 170 12.25 5.22 -10.99
CA LYS A 170 13.08 6.13 -11.76
C LYS A 170 12.37 7.45 -12.05
N ALA A 171 11.06 7.42 -12.28
CA ALA A 171 10.27 8.64 -12.47
C ALA A 171 10.25 9.52 -11.21
N VAL A 172 10.17 8.91 -10.02
CA VAL A 172 10.29 9.62 -8.74
C VAL A 172 11.66 10.28 -8.59
N GLU A 173 12.75 9.60 -8.95
CA GLU A 173 14.10 10.18 -8.94
C GLU A 173 14.18 11.43 -9.84
N TYR A 174 13.69 11.33 -11.08
CA TYR A 174 13.68 12.46 -12.02
C TYR A 174 12.82 13.63 -11.52
N PHE A 175 11.64 13.34 -10.96
CA PHE A 175 10.77 14.35 -10.35
C PHE A 175 11.51 15.13 -9.24
N LEU A 176 12.17 14.41 -8.33
CA LEU A 176 12.93 15.03 -7.24
C LEU A 176 14.11 15.86 -7.75
N LYS A 177 14.82 15.35 -8.76
CA LYS A 177 15.90 16.10 -9.43
C LYS A 177 15.37 17.42 -9.98
N GLN A 178 14.26 17.40 -10.73
CA GLN A 178 13.65 18.61 -11.30
C GLN A 178 13.23 19.61 -10.22
N ARG A 179 12.55 19.15 -9.16
CA ARG A 179 12.11 20.03 -8.06
C ARG A 179 13.25 20.66 -7.27
N CYS A 180 14.42 20.03 -7.23
CA CYS A 180 15.57 20.51 -6.46
C CYS A 180 16.59 21.33 -7.27
N GLN A 181 16.43 21.45 -8.59
CA GLN A 181 17.39 22.14 -9.46
C GLN A 181 17.64 23.61 -9.08
N SER A 182 16.61 24.31 -8.60
CA SER A 182 16.70 25.73 -8.24
C SER A 182 17.29 25.99 -6.84
N HIS A 183 17.48 24.95 -6.03
CA HIS A 183 17.98 25.10 -4.67
C HIS A 183 19.52 25.01 -4.64
N GLU A 184 20.20 26.11 -4.28
CA GLU A 184 21.66 26.26 -4.38
C GLU A 184 22.50 25.14 -3.74
N GLU A 185 22.09 24.64 -2.57
CA GLU A 185 22.79 23.55 -1.88
C GLU A 185 22.50 22.17 -2.48
N ILE A 186 21.22 21.86 -2.75
CA ILE A 186 20.76 20.52 -3.16
C ILE A 186 21.07 20.26 -4.62
N SER A 187 21.06 21.30 -5.46
CA SER A 187 21.38 21.21 -6.89
C SER A 187 22.78 20.67 -7.17
N LYS A 188 23.70 20.78 -6.20
CA LYS A 188 25.08 20.25 -6.29
C LYS A 188 25.16 18.74 -6.09
N VAL A 189 24.13 18.13 -5.52
CA VAL A 189 24.10 16.70 -5.12
C VAL A 189 22.89 15.97 -5.69
N LEU A 190 22.30 16.46 -6.79
CA LEU A 190 21.12 15.85 -7.41
C LEU A 190 21.34 14.38 -7.80
N GLU A 191 22.55 14.03 -8.20
CA GLU A 191 22.92 12.65 -8.56
C GLU A 191 22.99 11.70 -7.35
N PHE A 192 22.83 12.22 -6.13
CA PHE A 192 22.75 11.40 -4.91
C PHE A 192 21.32 10.97 -4.54
N PHE A 193 20.29 11.44 -5.25
CA PHE A 193 18.99 10.78 -5.20
C PHE A 193 19.13 9.34 -5.69
N HIS A 194 18.50 8.39 -4.99
CA HIS A 194 18.62 6.95 -5.26
C HIS A 194 20.06 6.38 -5.15
N PHE A 195 21.01 7.10 -4.54
CA PHE A 195 22.40 6.65 -4.47
C PHE A 195 22.55 5.34 -3.69
N ALA A 196 23.21 4.36 -4.31
CA ALA A 196 23.44 3.01 -3.77
C ALA A 196 22.16 2.23 -3.40
N CYS A 197 20.99 2.68 -3.85
CA CYS A 197 19.74 1.98 -3.69
C CYS A 197 19.40 1.17 -4.93
N THR A 198 18.66 0.09 -4.72
CA THR A 198 17.83 -0.55 -5.74
C THR A 198 16.39 -0.04 -5.63
N SER A 199 15.58 -0.26 -6.66
CA SER A 199 14.15 0.07 -6.60
C SER A 199 13.44 -0.62 -5.44
N GLU A 200 13.88 -1.81 -5.04
CA GLU A 200 13.26 -2.57 -3.97
C GLU A 200 13.54 -1.99 -2.58
N ASP A 201 14.67 -1.32 -2.38
CA ASP A 201 14.96 -0.60 -1.13
C ASP A 201 13.98 0.55 -0.90
N ILE A 202 13.46 1.14 -1.97
CA ILE A 202 12.44 2.19 -1.90
C ILE A 202 11.06 1.57 -1.75
N ASN A 203 10.75 0.51 -2.52
CA ASN A 203 9.44 -0.12 -2.53
C ASN A 203 9.09 -0.77 -1.19
N ASN A 204 10.02 -1.52 -0.60
CA ASN A 204 9.76 -2.23 0.64
C ASN A 204 9.48 -1.26 1.80
N LEU A 205 10.23 -0.16 1.89
CA LEU A 205 10.06 0.90 2.88
C LEU A 205 8.77 1.68 2.61
N ALA A 206 8.48 2.01 1.36
CA ALA A 206 7.24 2.68 0.99
C ALA A 206 6.02 1.84 1.40
N HIS A 207 5.98 0.56 1.05
CA HIS A 207 4.89 -0.33 1.44
C HIS A 207 4.79 -0.53 2.96
N ALA A 208 5.91 -0.66 3.67
CA ALA A 208 5.91 -0.76 5.12
C ALA A 208 5.31 0.50 5.78
N LEU A 209 5.66 1.69 5.27
CA LEU A 209 5.09 2.95 5.73
C LEU A 209 3.61 3.09 5.37
N MET A 210 3.21 2.73 4.14
CA MET A 210 1.80 2.71 3.73
C MET A 210 0.96 1.85 4.68
N LEU A 211 1.42 0.62 4.97
CA LEU A 211 0.73 -0.30 5.88
C LEU A 211 0.65 0.27 7.29
N LYS A 212 1.77 0.76 7.83
CA LYS A 212 1.84 1.33 9.17
C LYS A 212 0.87 2.51 9.32
N GLU A 213 0.90 3.45 8.39
CA GLU A 213 0.10 4.67 8.47
C GLU A 213 -1.39 4.38 8.26
N ALA A 214 -1.75 3.48 7.34
CA ALA A 214 -3.14 3.07 7.16
C ALA A 214 -3.69 2.35 8.41
N ILE A 215 -2.89 1.48 9.04
CA ILE A 215 -3.28 0.80 10.27
C ILE A 215 -3.52 1.81 11.39
N ASN A 216 -2.54 2.69 11.64
CA ASN A 216 -2.58 3.60 12.78
C ASN A 216 -3.61 4.72 12.60
N SER A 217 -3.77 5.23 11.38
CA SER A 217 -4.60 6.41 11.12
C SER A 217 -6.05 6.08 10.79
N VAL A 218 -6.33 4.85 10.33
CA VAL A 218 -7.68 4.47 9.85
C VAL A 218 -8.19 3.22 10.54
N ILE A 219 -7.45 2.11 10.48
CA ILE A 219 -7.97 0.79 10.91
C ILE A 219 -8.13 0.73 12.42
N LEU A 220 -7.09 1.06 13.19
CA LEU A 220 -7.14 0.99 14.65
C LEU A 220 -8.22 1.90 15.26
N PRO A 221 -8.37 3.18 14.85
CA PRO A 221 -9.46 4.02 15.34
C PRO A 221 -10.85 3.41 15.12
N VAL A 222 -11.12 2.85 13.94
CA VAL A 222 -12.40 2.19 13.64
C VAL A 222 -12.60 0.92 14.48
N MET A 223 -11.52 0.17 14.75
CA MET A 223 -11.57 -0.98 15.64
C MET A 223 -11.89 -0.56 17.08
N ASP A 224 -11.33 0.54 17.57
CA ASP A 224 -11.61 1.07 18.91
C ASP A 224 -13.07 1.54 19.03
N GLU A 225 -13.64 2.16 17.99
CA GLU A 225 -15.06 2.49 17.93
C GLU A 225 -15.94 1.23 18.02
N LEU A 226 -15.59 0.17 17.30
CA LEU A 226 -16.32 -1.09 17.33
C LEU A 226 -16.23 -1.77 18.71
N ILE A 227 -15.04 -1.81 19.30
CA ILE A 227 -14.83 -2.33 20.67
C ILE A 227 -15.69 -1.55 21.66
N THR A 228 -15.71 -0.24 21.55
CA THR A 228 -16.53 0.64 22.40
C THR A 228 -18.01 0.34 22.24
N ALA A 229 -18.51 0.22 21.00
CA ALA A 229 -19.90 -0.10 20.72
C ALA A 229 -20.33 -1.45 21.32
N ILE A 230 -19.51 -2.49 21.15
CA ILE A 230 -19.77 -3.83 21.73
C ILE A 230 -19.75 -3.76 23.26
N THR A 231 -18.77 -3.07 23.84
CA THR A 231 -18.63 -2.91 25.30
C THR A 231 -19.85 -2.19 25.89
N ASN A 232 -20.36 -1.17 25.21
CA ASN A 232 -21.56 -0.46 25.63
C ASN A 232 -22.80 -1.36 25.63
N ILE A 233 -23.00 -2.15 24.57
CA ILE A 233 -24.11 -3.11 24.53
C ILE A 233 -23.99 -4.13 25.67
N ALA A 234 -22.79 -4.69 25.86
CA ALA A 234 -22.53 -5.69 26.90
C ALA A 234 -22.81 -5.15 28.30
N THR A 235 -22.32 -3.94 28.63
CA THR A 235 -22.51 -3.32 29.95
C THR A 235 -23.97 -2.91 30.20
N GLN A 236 -24.66 -2.35 29.21
CA GLN A 236 -26.07 -1.95 29.33
C GLN A 236 -27.01 -3.15 29.52
N THR A 237 -26.71 -4.26 28.85
CA THR A 237 -27.54 -5.48 28.87
C THR A 237 -27.09 -6.51 29.89
N ALA A 238 -26.07 -6.21 30.70
CA ALA A 238 -25.46 -7.16 31.65
C ALA A 238 -26.44 -7.78 32.65
N HIS A 239 -27.51 -7.05 33.00
CA HIS A 239 -28.53 -7.50 33.95
C HIS A 239 -29.68 -8.27 33.30
N VAL A 240 -29.75 -8.32 31.97
CA VAL A 240 -30.86 -8.93 31.23
C VAL A 240 -30.59 -10.43 31.08
N PRO A 241 -31.37 -11.31 31.73
CA PRO A 241 -31.17 -12.76 31.58
C PRO A 241 -31.47 -13.20 30.14
N MET A 242 -30.61 -14.05 29.58
CA MET A 242 -30.78 -14.62 28.24
C MET A 242 -30.72 -16.15 28.28
N LEU A 243 -31.69 -16.79 27.64
CA LEU A 243 -31.73 -18.25 27.51
C LEU A 243 -30.57 -18.72 26.65
N SER A 244 -29.66 -19.50 27.24
CA SER A 244 -28.50 -20.01 26.52
C SER A 244 -28.88 -21.16 25.59
N ARG A 245 -28.15 -21.26 24.48
CA ARG A 245 -28.27 -22.36 23.53
C ARG A 245 -26.92 -23.00 23.27
N THR A 246 -26.79 -24.27 23.60
CA THR A 246 -25.61 -25.10 23.27
C THR A 246 -26.05 -26.17 22.29
N HIS A 247 -25.34 -26.35 21.17
CA HIS A 247 -25.76 -27.25 20.08
C HIS A 247 -27.21 -27.02 19.60
N GLY A 248 -27.71 -25.78 19.70
CA GLY A 248 -29.08 -25.41 19.34
C GLY A 248 -30.16 -25.77 20.38
N GLN A 249 -29.79 -26.42 21.49
CA GLN A 249 -30.72 -26.81 22.55
C GLN A 249 -30.68 -25.84 23.73
N LEU A 250 -31.81 -25.73 24.44
CA LEU A 250 -31.93 -24.86 25.61
C LEU A 250 -31.00 -25.36 26.72
N HIS A 251 -30.20 -24.43 27.24
CA HIS A 251 -29.32 -24.68 28.38
C HIS A 251 -29.56 -23.60 29.43
N GLN A 252 -29.78 -24.01 30.68
CA GLN A 252 -29.91 -23.08 31.79
C GLN A 252 -28.51 -22.73 32.29
N GLN A 253 -28.16 -21.44 32.30
CA GLN A 253 -26.96 -21.00 33.01
C GLN A 253 -27.22 -21.18 34.52
N ARG A 254 -26.42 -22.02 35.17
CA ARG A 254 -26.42 -22.20 36.63
C ARG A 254 -25.67 -21.06 37.31
#